data_AF-X5HYP6-F1
#
_entry.id   AF-X5HYP6-F1
#
_cell.length_a   1.000
_cell.length_b   1.000
_cell.length_c   1.000
_cell.angle_alpha   90.00
_cell.angle_beta   90.00
_cell.angle_gamma   90.00
#
_symmetry.space_group_name_H-M   'P 1'
#
loop_
_entity.id
_entity.type
_entity.pdbx_description
1 polymer ?
#
loop_
_entity_poly.entity_id
_entity_poly.type
_entity_poly.pdbx_seq_one_letter_code
_entity_poly.pdbx_strand_id
1 'polypeptide(L)'
;KGKRFAMPNTRIMMHQPVGGASGQALDVEVQAKEILASKRNVIRLISGFTGRTLEQVEKDIDRDRYMGPLEAVDYGIIDGVIDEDSIIPLEPVPERVKPKYNYEEMYKDPQKFLTPHVPDDEIY
;
A
#
# COMPACT_ATOMS: atom_id res chain seq x y z
N LYS A 1 11.97 2.32 -2.56
CA LYS A 1 12.39 2.68 -1.19
C LYS A 1 13.52 3.67 -1.27
N GLY A 2 13.51 4.75 -0.49
CA GLY A 2 14.51 5.82 -0.45
C GLY A 2 14.12 7.12 -1.17
N LYS A 3 12.87 7.28 -1.61
CA LYS A 3 12.42 8.46 -2.38
C LYS A 3 11.05 9.01 -1.97
N ARG A 4 10.44 8.44 -0.93
CA ARG A 4 9.13 8.86 -0.42
C ARG A 4 9.38 9.87 0.69
N PHE A 5 8.98 11.12 0.51
CA PHE A 5 9.20 12.17 1.50
C PHE A 5 7.87 12.86 1.85
N ALA A 6 7.78 13.41 3.05
CA ALA A 6 6.66 14.23 3.50
C ALA A 6 7.17 15.49 4.20
N MET A 7 6.33 16.52 4.30
CA MET A 7 6.67 17.76 5.01
C MET A 7 6.56 17.56 6.53
N PRO A 8 7.20 18.39 7.37
CA PRO A 8 7.28 18.15 8.81
C PRO A 8 5.93 18.16 9.53
N ASN A 9 4.93 18.85 8.97
CA ASN A 9 3.58 18.96 9.53
C ASN A 9 2.55 18.07 8.80
N THR A 10 2.98 17.18 7.90
CA THR A 10 2.06 16.27 7.20
C THR A 10 1.43 15.27 8.18
N ARG A 11 0.12 15.04 8.06
CA ARG A 11 -0.57 13.94 8.72
C ARG A 11 -0.86 12.84 7.70
N ILE A 12 -0.46 11.63 8.04
CA ILE A 12 -0.67 10.44 7.20
C ILE A 12 -1.72 9.59 7.90
N MET A 13 -2.71 9.12 7.14
CA MET A 13 -3.78 8.26 7.66
C MET A 13 -3.84 6.98 6.84
N MET A 14 -3.91 5.84 7.53
CA MET A 14 -4.24 4.55 6.92
C MET A 14 -5.60 4.08 7.42
N HIS A 15 -6.38 3.51 6.50
CA HIS A 15 -7.67 2.90 6.77
C HIS A 15 -7.91 1.76 5.79
N GLN A 16 -8.75 0.81 6.16
CA GLN A 16 -9.22 -0.24 5.27
C GLN A 16 -10.05 0.34 4.11
N PRO A 17 -10.21 -0.37 2.99
CA PRO A 17 -11.15 0.06 1.97
C PRO A 17 -12.58 0.12 2.52
N VAL A 18 -13.28 1.23 2.30
CA VAL A 18 -14.71 1.37 2.65
C VAL A 18 -15.54 0.99 1.43
N GLY A 19 -16.56 0.16 1.64
CA GLY A 19 -17.51 -0.24 0.61
C GLY A 19 -18.89 -0.50 1.20
N GLY A 20 -19.90 -0.47 0.34
CA GLY A 20 -21.27 -0.84 0.68
C GLY A 20 -21.80 -1.82 -0.35
N ALA A 21 -22.71 -2.69 0.06
CA ALA A 21 -23.37 -3.64 -0.82
C ALA A 21 -24.88 -3.51 -0.69
N SER A 22 -25.58 -3.46 -1.83
CA SER A 22 -27.05 -3.45 -1.88
C SER A 22 -27.54 -4.08 -3.19
N GLY A 23 -28.80 -4.51 -3.22
CA GLY A 23 -29.41 -5.18 -4.38
C GLY A 23 -29.95 -6.57 -4.04
N GLN A 24 -30.05 -7.43 -5.04
CA GLN A 24 -30.45 -8.83 -4.82
C GLN A 24 -29.37 -9.56 -4.02
N ALA A 25 -29.74 -10.68 -3.39
CA ALA A 25 -28.81 -11.46 -2.56
C ALA A 25 -27.50 -11.82 -3.30
N LEU A 26 -27.59 -12.19 -4.58
CA LEU A 26 -26.43 -12.48 -5.42
C LEU A 26 -25.55 -11.25 -5.66
N ASP A 27 -26.15 -10.09 -5.93
CA ASP A 27 -25.40 -8.84 -6.14
C ASP A 27 -24.66 -8.41 -4.88
N VAL A 28 -25.29 -8.58 -3.71
CA VAL A 28 -24.69 -8.29 -2.41
C VAL A 28 -23.50 -9.22 -2.14
N GLU A 29 -23.62 -10.51 -2.48
CA GLU A 29 -22.53 -11.48 -2.32
C GLU A 29 -21.32 -11.11 -3.20
N VAL A 30 -21.54 -10.80 -4.48
CA VAL A 30 -20.47 -10.41 -5.42
C VAL A 30 -19.77 -9.14 -4.94
N GLN A 31 -20.53 -8.13 -4.52
CA GLN A 31 -19.96 -6.87 -4.01
C GLN A 31 -19.15 -7.10 -2.72
N ALA A 32 -19.64 -7.95 -1.81
CA ALA A 32 -18.91 -8.28 -0.59
C ALA A 32 -17.58 -9.00 -0.89
N LYS A 33 -17.57 -9.93 -1.85
CA LYS A 33 -16.35 -10.63 -2.31
C LYS A 33 -15.33 -9.62 -2.87
N GLU A 34 -15.77 -8.67 -3.69
CA GLU A 34 -14.90 -7.62 -4.24
C GLU A 34 -14.31 -6.68 -3.18
N ILE A 35 -15.11 -6.31 -2.17
CA ILE A 35 -14.63 -5.49 -1.04
C ILE A 35 -13.53 -6.25 -0.27
N LEU A 36 -13.73 -7.55 -0.01
CA LEU A 36 -12.74 -8.38 0.67
C LEU A 36 -11.47 -8.56 -0.18
N ALA A 37 -11.60 -8.79 -1.48
CA ALA A 37 -10.47 -8.87 -2.40
C ALA A 37 -9.66 -7.56 -2.42
N SER A 38 -10.35 -6.42 -2.46
CA SER A 38 -9.74 -5.09 -2.38
C SER A 38 -8.99 -4.89 -1.07
N LYS A 39 -9.58 -5.27 0.06
CA LYS A 39 -8.93 -5.22 1.38
C LYS A 39 -7.64 -6.03 1.41
N ARG A 40 -7.66 -7.29 0.95
CA ARG A 40 -6.47 -8.15 0.89
C ARG A 40 -5.38 -7.56 0.01
N ASN A 41 -5.75 -6.99 -1.14
CA ASN A 41 -4.80 -6.38 -2.06
C ASN A 41 -4.09 -5.17 -1.41
N VAL A 42 -4.85 -4.29 -0.75
CA VAL A 42 -4.29 -3.13 -0.04
C VAL A 42 -3.33 -3.57 1.08
N ILE A 43 -3.71 -4.56 1.89
CA ILE A 43 -2.85 -5.12 2.96
C ILE A 43 -1.53 -5.63 2.37
N ARG A 44 -1.60 -6.41 1.28
CA ARG A 44 -0.43 -6.93 0.58
C ARG A 44 0.48 -5.83 0.06
N LEU A 45 -0.08 -4.77 -0.52
CA LEU A 45 0.70 -3.64 -1.03
C LEU A 45 1.40 -2.89 0.10
N ILE A 46 0.67 -2.52 1.16
CA ILE A 46 1.24 -1.80 2.30
C ILE A 46 2.34 -2.64 2.95
N SER A 47 2.09 -3.93 3.19
CA SER A 47 3.11 -4.86 3.70
C SER A 47 4.36 -4.89 2.82
N GLY A 48 4.20 -5.03 1.51
CA GLY A 48 5.31 -5.07 0.55
C GLY A 48 6.14 -3.77 0.49
N PHE A 49 5.54 -2.61 0.71
CA PHE A 49 6.26 -1.32 0.69
C PHE A 49 6.85 -0.93 2.05
N THR A 50 6.22 -1.32 3.14
CA THR A 50 6.65 -0.97 4.50
C THR A 50 7.67 -1.98 5.04
N GLY A 51 7.50 -3.26 4.75
CA GLY A 51 8.23 -4.37 5.36
C GLY A 51 7.54 -4.93 6.61
N ARG A 52 6.33 -4.46 6.93
CA ARG A 52 5.47 -5.01 8.00
C ARG A 52 4.81 -6.31 7.54
N THR A 53 4.48 -7.20 8.47
CA THR A 53 3.76 -8.44 8.13
C THR A 53 2.32 -8.14 7.69
N LEU A 54 1.70 -9.08 6.97
CA LEU A 54 0.31 -8.94 6.54
C LEU A 54 -0.62 -8.80 7.76
N GLU A 55 -0.43 -9.60 8.81
CA GLU A 55 -1.29 -9.53 10.01
C GLU A 55 -1.15 -8.19 10.74
N GLN A 56 0.08 -7.65 10.81
CA GLN A 56 0.30 -6.35 11.44
C GLN A 56 -0.41 -5.25 10.68
N VAL A 57 -0.27 -5.21 9.36
CA VAL A 57 -0.94 -4.22 8.51
C VAL A 57 -2.46 -4.36 8.60
N GLU A 58 -3.00 -5.58 8.57
CA GLU A 58 -4.44 -5.81 8.70
C GLU A 58 -5.00 -5.23 10.00
N LYS A 59 -4.30 -5.46 11.12
CA LYS A 59 -4.66 -4.88 12.42
C LYS A 59 -4.55 -3.36 12.43
N ASP A 60 -3.52 -2.81 11.82
CA ASP A 60 -3.22 -1.38 11.83
C ASP A 60 -4.15 -0.55 10.93
N ILE A 61 -4.84 -1.15 9.95
CA ILE A 61 -5.79 -0.45 9.07
C ILE A 61 -7.27 -0.69 9.41
N ASP A 62 -7.57 -1.55 10.39
CA ASP A 62 -8.96 -1.86 10.77
C ASP A 62 -9.73 -0.61 11.24
N ARG A 63 -9.02 0.33 11.85
CA ARG A 63 -9.50 1.68 12.19
C ARG A 63 -8.58 2.74 11.60
N ASP A 64 -9.05 3.98 11.60
CA ASP A 64 -8.25 5.13 11.20
C ASP A 64 -6.98 5.20 12.04
N ARG A 65 -5.84 4.99 11.40
CA ARG A 65 -4.53 5.13 12.03
C ARG A 65 -3.87 6.38 11.51
N TYR A 66 -3.80 7.40 12.35
CA TYR A 66 -3.10 8.64 12.05
C TYR A 66 -1.66 8.61 12.54
N MET A 67 -0.75 9.11 11.73
CA MET A 67 0.68 9.19 12.01
C MET A 67 1.21 10.58 11.67
N GLY A 68 2.17 11.05 12.47
CA GLY A 68 3.09 12.11 12.06
C GLY A 68 4.11 11.60 11.03
N PRO A 69 4.90 12.49 10.43
CA PRO A 69 5.88 12.08 9.42
C PRO A 69 6.96 11.16 9.97
N LEU A 70 7.44 11.41 11.20
CA LEU A 70 8.45 10.56 11.86
C LEU A 70 7.91 9.14 12.10
N GLU A 71 6.70 9.02 12.65
CA GLU A 71 6.05 7.72 12.85
C GLU A 71 5.83 6.98 11.53
N ALA A 72 5.56 7.71 10.43
CA ALA A 72 5.42 7.13 9.11
C ALA A 72 6.75 6.68 8.48
N VAL A 73 7.88 7.29 8.85
CA VAL A 73 9.22 6.79 8.53
C VAL A 73 9.46 5.48 9.27
N ASP A 74 9.23 5.45 10.58
CA ASP A 74 9.40 4.26 11.42
C ASP A 74 8.49 3.11 10.97
N TYR A 75 7.27 3.43 10.55
CA TYR A 75 6.35 2.44 9.99
C TYR A 75 6.83 1.93 8.62
N GLY A 76 7.60 2.74 7.88
CA GLY A 76 8.13 2.43 6.55
C GLY A 76 7.24 2.91 5.39
N ILE A 77 6.28 3.81 5.65
CA ILE A 77 5.39 4.41 4.64
C ILE A 77 6.15 5.43 3.79
N ILE A 78 6.96 6.24 4.46
CA ILE A 78 7.86 7.21 3.83
C ILE A 78 9.31 6.87 4.21
N ASP A 79 10.26 7.48 3.52
CA ASP A 79 11.69 7.26 3.67
C ASP A 79 12.40 8.46 4.35
N GLY A 80 11.73 9.60 4.49
CA GLY A 80 12.27 10.76 5.21
C GLY A 80 11.31 11.95 5.26
N VAL A 81 11.73 13.01 5.95
CA VAL A 81 11.02 14.28 6.04
C VAL A 81 11.83 15.35 5.32
N ILE A 82 11.17 16.17 4.49
CA ILE A 82 11.80 17.25 3.74
C ILE A 82 11.28 18.60 4.25
N ASP A 83 12.19 19.56 4.43
CA ASP A 83 11.91 20.96 4.76
C ASP A 83 12.73 21.86 3.83
N GLU A 84 12.33 23.13 3.67
CA GLU A 84 12.72 24.09 2.61
C GLU A 84 14.14 23.88 2.00
N ASP A 85 15.19 23.86 2.82
CA ASP A 85 16.58 23.67 2.38
C ASP A 85 17.24 22.39 2.93
N SER A 86 16.49 21.59 3.69
CA SER A 86 17.00 20.46 4.46
C SER A 86 16.13 19.23 4.26
N ILE A 87 16.68 18.22 3.58
CA ILE A 87 16.19 16.86 3.78
C ILE A 87 16.67 16.46 5.18
N ILE A 88 15.77 16.02 6.04
CA ILE A 88 16.12 15.31 7.27
C ILE A 88 16.06 13.82 6.92
N PRO A 89 17.14 13.22 6.35
CA PRO A 89 17.19 11.79 6.14
C PRO A 89 17.34 11.14 7.52
N LEU A 90 16.38 10.29 7.91
CA LEU A 90 16.46 9.59 9.19
C LEU A 90 17.33 8.32 9.13
N GLU A 91 17.83 7.92 7.96
CA GLU A 91 18.86 6.89 7.77
C GLU A 91 19.42 7.01 6.34
N PRO A 92 20.57 6.39 5.99
CA PRO A 92 21.25 6.67 4.74
C PRO A 92 20.34 6.40 3.54
N VAL A 93 20.04 7.46 2.79
CA VAL A 93 19.28 7.36 1.55
C VAL A 93 20.14 6.59 0.54
N PRO A 94 19.68 5.44 0.02
CA PRO A 94 20.44 4.72 -0.99
C PRO A 94 20.61 5.61 -2.23
N GLU A 95 21.86 5.82 -2.69
CA GLU A 95 22.20 6.66 -3.86
C GLU A 95 21.35 6.33 -5.10
N ARG A 96 20.95 5.05 -5.24
CA ARG A 96 20.09 4.61 -6.34
C ARG A 96 19.17 3.47 -5.91
N VAL A 97 17.88 3.76 -5.94
CA VAL A 97 16.81 2.76 -5.75
C VAL A 97 16.68 1.95 -7.03
N LYS A 98 17.03 0.66 -6.99
CA LYS A 98 16.70 -0.25 -8.11
C LYS A 98 15.19 -0.47 -8.12
N PRO A 99 14.48 -0.14 -9.21
CA PRO A 99 13.05 -0.39 -9.28
C PRO A 99 12.80 -1.90 -9.20
N LYS A 100 11.76 -2.31 -8.46
CA LYS A 100 11.37 -3.72 -8.34
C LYS A 100 10.90 -4.31 -9.68
N TYR A 101 10.37 -3.45 -10.54
CA TYR A 101 9.88 -3.79 -11.87
C TYR A 101 10.63 -2.98 -12.93
N ASN A 102 10.98 -3.62 -14.03
CA ASN A 102 11.51 -2.94 -15.20
C ASN A 102 10.32 -2.34 -15.99
N TYR A 103 10.22 -1.01 -16.02
CA TYR A 103 9.13 -0.34 -16.72
C TYR A 103 9.10 -0.69 -18.23
N GLU A 104 10.26 -0.90 -18.86
CA GLU A 104 10.30 -1.31 -20.28
C GLU A 104 9.73 -2.71 -20.51
N GLU A 105 9.88 -3.62 -19.54
CA GLU A 105 9.25 -4.95 -19.60
C GLU A 105 7.76 -4.86 -19.29
N MET A 106 7.35 -3.98 -18.38
CA MET A 106 5.93 -3.72 -18.09
C MET A 106 5.19 -3.16 -19.30
N TYR A 107 5.81 -2.28 -20.10
CA TYR A 107 5.19 -1.78 -21.34
C TYR A 107 5.08 -2.84 -22.43
N LYS A 108 6.00 -3.81 -22.46
CA LYS A 108 6.00 -4.90 -23.45
C LYS A 108 4.95 -5.96 -23.16
N ASP A 109 4.66 -6.21 -21.88
CA ASP A 109 3.63 -7.15 -21.46
C ASP A 109 2.92 -6.64 -20.19
N PRO A 110 1.97 -5.70 -20.32
CA PRO A 110 1.25 -5.13 -19.18
C PRO A 110 0.43 -6.19 -18.43
N GLN A 111 -0.09 -7.20 -19.13
CA GLN A 111 -0.97 -8.22 -18.57
C GLN A 111 -0.24 -9.08 -17.53
N LYS A 112 1.02 -9.42 -17.77
CA LYS A 112 1.86 -10.15 -16.81
C LYS A 112 2.02 -9.47 -15.44
N PHE A 113 1.88 -8.14 -15.38
CA PHE A 113 2.05 -7.37 -14.14
C PHE A 113 0.73 -6.84 -13.55
N LEU A 114 -0.31 -6.71 -14.37
CA LEU A 114 -1.64 -6.22 -13.97
C LEU A 114 -2.57 -7.35 -13.49
N THR A 115 -2.39 -8.56 -13.99
CA THR A 115 -3.16 -9.73 -13.56
C THR A 115 -2.22 -10.75 -12.92
N PRO A 116 -2.04 -10.75 -11.59
CA PRO A 116 -1.49 -11.91 -10.92
C PRO A 116 -2.40 -13.10 -11.27
N HIS A 117 -1.82 -14.25 -11.63
CA HIS A 117 -2.59 -15.48 -11.80
C HIS A 117 -3.17 -15.85 -10.43
N VAL A 118 -4.43 -15.51 -10.21
CA VAL A 118 -5.23 -16.00 -9.09
C VAL A 118 -5.81 -17.32 -9.60
N PRO A 119 -5.46 -18.47 -9.01
CA PRO A 119 -6.02 -19.75 -9.42
C PRO A 119 -7.55 -19.70 -9.41
N ASP A 120 -8.22 -20.29 -10.40
CA ASP A 120 -9.69 -20.26 -10.53
C ASP A 120 -10.39 -20.83 -9.27
N ASP A 121 -9.70 -21.70 -8.55
CA ASP A 121 -10.05 -22.29 -7.26
C ASP A 121 -10.09 -21.30 -6.08
N GLU A 122 -9.59 -20.07 -6.25
CA GLU A 122 -9.78 -18.95 -5.31
C GLU A 122 -10.87 -17.94 -5.76
N ILE A 123 -11.47 -18.15 -6.95
CA ILE A 123 -12.43 -17.22 -7.58
C ILE A 123 -13.90 -17.69 -7.40
N TYR A 124 -14.15 -18.88 -6.84
CA TYR A 124 -15.52 -19.36 -6.53
C TYR A 124 -15.88 -19.24 -5.04
#